data_AF-A0A838RYX6-F1
#
_entry.id   AF-A0A838RYX6-F1
#
_cell.length_a   1.000
_cell.length_b   1.000
_cell.length_c   1.000
_cell.angle_alpha   90.00
_cell.angle_beta   90.00
_cell.angle_gamma   90.00
#
_symmetry.space_group_name_H-M   'P 1'
#
loop_
_entity.id
_entity.type
_entity.pdbx_description
1 polymer ?
#
loop_
_entity_poly.entity_id
_entity_poly.type
_entity_poly.pdbx_seq_one_letter_code
_entity_poly.pdbx_strand_id
1 'polypeptide(L)'
;MLAGRQDRLSSLDLSDRRTGAARSRTNIQNFFRRGACVRGLTTPGTMGQCGSAGGILIATSETLEQVQNRVLGSAQSAPLFTAIPGYGLVNLRGGFNLTEDQQISIDFENIADQSHRNPGWGIDGPGRSLTVRYQLKF
;
A
#
# COMPACT_ATOMS: atom_id res chain seq x y z
N MET A 1 -3.38 -19.87 2.64
CA MET A 1 -1.98 -19.40 2.72
C MET A 1 -1.86 -18.37 3.82
N LEU A 2 -0.81 -18.40 4.63
CA LEU A 2 -0.58 -17.43 5.70
C LEU A 2 0.81 -16.80 5.50
N ALA A 3 0.91 -15.49 5.70
CA ALA A 3 2.18 -14.78 5.76
C ALA A 3 2.26 -13.99 7.06
N GLY A 4 3.33 -14.21 7.83
CA GLY A 4 3.59 -13.48 9.06
C GLY A 4 3.96 -12.03 8.80
N ARG A 5 3.78 -11.18 9.82
CA ARG A 5 4.23 -9.78 9.80
C ARG A 5 5.75 -9.74 9.62
N GLN A 6 6.23 -8.89 8.71
CA GLN A 6 7.67 -8.68 8.48
C GLN A 6 8.11 -7.38 9.15
N ASP A 7 8.82 -7.50 10.28
CA ASP A 7 9.36 -6.37 11.05
C ASP A 7 10.83 -6.03 10.71
N ARG A 8 11.52 -6.92 10.01
CA ARG A 8 12.90 -6.72 9.56
C ARG A 8 12.90 -6.34 8.08
N LEU A 9 12.90 -5.03 7.85
CA LEU A 9 13.00 -4.42 6.53
C LEU A 9 14.43 -3.94 6.29
N SER A 10 14.94 -4.16 5.09
CA SER A 10 16.24 -3.60 4.70
C SER A 10 16.15 -2.08 4.56
N SER A 11 17.28 -1.38 4.51
CA SER A 11 17.29 0.07 4.24
C SER A 11 16.66 0.42 2.89
N LEU A 12 16.79 -0.47 1.89
CA LEU A 12 16.13 -0.34 0.59
C LEU A 12 14.61 -0.41 0.75
N ASP A 13 14.10 -1.42 1.48
CA ASP A 13 12.67 -1.58 1.72
C ASP A 13 12.07 -0.43 2.53
N LEU A 14 12.82 0.12 3.49
CA LEU A 14 12.38 1.29 4.26
C LEU A 14 12.30 2.55 3.39
N SER A 15 13.18 2.66 2.38
CA SER A 15 13.21 3.79 1.45
C SER A 15 12.19 3.69 0.31
N ASP A 16 11.77 2.46 -0.03
CA ASP A 16 10.82 2.22 -1.12
C ASP A 16 9.44 2.80 -0.81
N ARG A 17 8.80 3.39 -1.84
CA ARG A 17 7.51 4.08 -1.71
C ARG A 17 6.35 3.14 -1.34
N ARG A 18 6.43 1.86 -1.69
CA ARG A 18 5.37 0.85 -1.53
C ARG A 18 5.45 0.12 -0.19
N THR A 19 6.64 0.00 0.38
CA THR A 19 6.87 -0.64 1.68
C THR A 19 7.03 0.42 2.76
N GLY A 20 8.23 0.97 2.97
CA GLY A 20 8.48 1.91 4.07
C GLY A 20 7.93 3.32 3.87
N ALA A 21 7.65 3.69 2.62
CA ALA A 21 7.06 4.95 2.21
C ALA A 21 7.77 6.19 2.79
N ALA A 22 9.11 6.18 2.82
CA ALA A 22 9.91 7.26 3.38
C ALA A 22 9.48 8.66 2.91
N ARG A 23 9.41 9.59 3.86
CA ARG A 23 9.10 11.00 3.62
C ARG A 23 10.11 11.89 4.31
N SER A 24 10.55 12.92 3.58
CA SER A 24 11.32 14.02 4.15
C SER A 24 10.44 15.26 4.38
N ARG A 25 10.89 16.14 5.27
CA ARG A 25 10.25 17.45 5.49
C ARG A 25 10.09 18.24 4.19
N THR A 26 11.11 18.21 3.34
CA THR A 26 11.08 18.87 2.02
C THR A 26 10.03 18.24 1.09
N ASN A 27 9.87 16.91 1.08
CA ASN A 27 8.82 16.28 0.27
C ASN A 27 7.42 16.70 0.74
N ILE A 28 7.19 16.70 2.06
CA ILE A 28 5.91 17.12 2.64
C ILE A 28 5.64 18.59 2.30
N GLN A 29 6.64 19.47 2.47
CA GLN A 29 6.53 20.89 2.11
C GLN A 29 6.18 21.12 0.65
N ASN A 30 6.88 20.44 -0.26
CA ASN A 30 6.65 20.59 -1.69
C ASN A 30 5.24 20.13 -2.09
N PHE A 31 4.78 19.00 -1.54
CA PHE A 31 3.42 18.54 -1.76
C PHE A 31 2.39 19.50 -1.17
N PHE A 32 2.56 19.93 0.08
CA PHE A 32 1.65 20.84 0.78
C PHE A 32 1.46 22.15 0.00
N ARG A 33 2.55 22.82 -0.38
CA ARG A 33 2.48 24.13 -1.04
C ARG A 33 1.95 24.05 -2.46
N ARG A 34 2.25 22.95 -3.18
CA ARG A 34 1.93 22.82 -4.62
C ARG A 34 0.75 21.86 -4.81
N GLY A 35 0.99 20.57 -4.63
CA GLY A 35 0.05 19.51 -4.97
C GLY A 35 -1.23 19.50 -4.13
N ALA A 36 -1.15 19.85 -2.84
CA ALA A 36 -2.30 19.92 -1.95
C ALA A 36 -3.09 21.22 -2.18
N CYS A 37 -2.40 22.34 -2.38
CA CYS A 37 -3.02 23.62 -2.73
C CYS A 37 -3.81 23.55 -4.05
N VAL A 38 -3.24 23.01 -5.11
CA VAL A 38 -3.95 22.85 -6.41
C VAL A 38 -5.17 21.94 -6.29
N ARG A 39 -5.16 20.99 -5.35
CA ARG A 39 -6.30 20.10 -5.06
C ARG A 39 -7.31 20.71 -4.08
N GLY A 40 -7.12 21.95 -3.63
CA GLY A 40 -7.98 22.60 -2.65
C GLY A 40 -7.94 21.96 -1.26
N LEU A 41 -6.85 21.26 -0.91
CA LEU A 41 -6.68 20.64 0.42
C LEU A 41 -6.04 21.61 1.42
N THR A 42 -5.26 22.57 0.93
CA THR A 42 -4.61 23.61 1.74
C THR A 42 -5.00 24.98 1.22
N THR A 43 -5.06 25.97 2.11
CA THR A 43 -5.19 27.37 1.69
C THR A 43 -3.97 27.81 0.88
N PRO A 44 -4.12 28.79 -0.02
CA PRO A 44 -2.98 29.43 -0.66
C PRO A 44 -2.03 30.01 0.40
N GLY A 45 -0.73 30.01 0.09
CA GLY A 45 0.26 30.59 1.00
C GLY A 45 0.15 32.11 1.09
N THR A 46 1.13 32.74 1.74
CA THR A 46 1.12 34.17 2.09
C THR A 46 0.97 35.10 0.87
N MET A 47 1.34 34.65 -0.33
CA MET A 47 1.18 35.43 -1.58
C MET A 47 -0.16 35.18 -2.29
N GLY A 48 -1.11 34.49 -1.65
CA GLY A 48 -2.40 34.15 -2.26
C GLY A 48 -2.31 33.13 -3.41
N GLN A 49 -1.16 32.48 -3.58
CA GLN A 49 -0.87 31.57 -4.69
C GLN A 49 -0.35 30.22 -4.20
N CYS A 50 -0.68 29.15 -4.93
CA CYS A 50 -0.05 27.86 -4.72
C CYS A 50 1.46 27.91 -5.02
N GLY A 51 2.25 27.22 -4.20
CA GLY A 51 3.72 27.23 -4.27
C GLY A 51 4.40 28.24 -3.35
N SER A 52 3.65 29.22 -2.83
CA SER A 52 4.16 30.18 -1.84
C SER A 52 4.27 29.57 -0.44
N ALA A 53 5.09 30.19 0.43
CA ALA A 53 5.25 29.75 1.81
C ALA A 53 3.98 30.01 2.63
N GLY A 54 3.79 29.26 3.72
CA GLY A 54 2.57 29.29 4.53
C GLY A 54 1.50 28.32 4.04
N GLY A 55 0.24 28.69 4.26
CA GLY A 55 -0.93 27.85 4.00
C GLY A 55 -1.32 26.98 5.19
N ILE A 56 -2.59 26.60 5.23
CA ILE A 56 -3.21 25.81 6.29
C ILE A 56 -3.91 24.61 5.66
N LEU A 57 -3.73 23.42 6.25
CA LEU A 57 -4.47 22.23 5.89
C LEU A 57 -5.93 22.41 6.32
N ILE A 58 -6.84 22.44 5.36
CA ILE A 58 -8.24 22.85 5.59
C ILE A 58 -8.96 21.84 6.50
N ALA A 59 -8.66 20.55 6.36
CA ALA A 59 -9.32 19.49 7.11
C ALA A 59 -9.04 19.53 8.62
N THR A 60 -7.90 20.07 9.03
CA THR A 60 -7.40 19.99 10.42
C THR A 60 -6.96 21.34 10.99
N SER A 61 -7.00 22.41 10.18
CA SER A 61 -6.51 23.74 10.53
C SER A 61 -5.02 23.77 10.92
N GLU A 62 -4.22 22.84 10.40
CA GLU A 62 -2.78 22.75 10.72
C GLU A 62 -1.90 23.49 9.72
N THR A 63 -0.85 24.13 10.23
CA THR A 63 0.25 24.69 9.43
C THR A 63 1.17 23.59 8.92
N LEU A 64 2.00 23.92 7.92
CA LEU A 64 3.02 23.01 7.40
C LEU A 64 3.93 22.44 8.49
N GLU A 65 4.36 23.28 9.45
CA GLU A 65 5.25 22.84 10.52
C GLU A 65 4.56 21.83 11.45
N GLN A 66 3.31 22.09 11.82
CA GLN A 66 2.52 21.16 12.62
C GLN A 66 2.32 19.82 11.89
N VAL A 67 2.03 19.86 10.58
CA VAL A 67 1.92 18.64 9.78
C VAL A 67 3.26 17.88 9.71
N GLN A 68 4.38 18.57 9.51
CA GLN A 68 5.70 17.94 9.51
C GLN A 68 6.03 17.31 10.86
N ASN A 69 5.78 18.01 11.96
CA ASN A 69 6.04 17.52 13.31
C ASN A 69 5.13 16.33 13.67
N ARG A 70 3.87 16.32 13.22
CA ARG A 70 2.98 15.17 13.41
C ARG A 70 3.44 13.94 12.64
N VAL A 71 3.88 14.12 11.41
CA VAL A 71 4.23 13.00 10.52
C VAL A 71 5.64 12.46 10.81
N LEU A 72 6.60 13.32 11.13
CA LEU A 72 8.02 12.95 11.25
C LEU A 72 8.62 13.21 12.64
N GLY A 73 7.88 13.83 13.57
CA GLY A 73 8.47 14.30 14.83
C GLY A 73 9.59 15.31 14.56
N SER A 74 10.72 15.19 15.24
CA SER A 74 11.91 16.01 15.02
C SER A 74 12.79 15.55 13.85
N ALA A 75 12.48 14.43 13.20
CA ALA A 75 13.31 13.89 12.13
C ALA A 75 13.23 14.73 10.85
N GLN A 76 14.34 14.77 10.09
CA GLN A 76 14.38 15.38 8.76
C GLN A 76 13.79 14.46 7.68
N SER A 77 13.93 13.15 7.87
CA SER A 77 13.41 12.09 7.00
C SER A 77 13.19 10.82 7.81
N ALA A 78 12.06 10.15 7.59
CA ALA A 78 11.75 8.85 8.23
C ALA A 78 10.82 7.99 7.36
N PRO A 79 10.89 6.65 7.46
CA PRO A 79 9.86 5.75 6.93
C PRO A 79 8.54 5.95 7.68
N LEU A 80 7.42 5.95 6.97
CA LEU A 80 6.08 5.99 7.58
C LEU A 80 5.64 4.60 8.08
N PHE A 81 6.12 3.55 7.41
CA PHE A 81 5.86 2.18 7.79
C PHE A 81 7.18 1.47 8.06
N THR A 82 7.29 0.86 9.24
CA THR A 82 8.49 0.10 9.64
C THR A 82 8.29 -1.41 9.52
N ALA A 83 7.08 -1.84 9.15
CA ALA A 83 6.74 -3.25 8.99
C ALA A 83 5.72 -3.44 7.87
N ILE A 84 5.75 -4.61 7.24
CA ILE A 84 4.71 -5.06 6.30
C ILE A 84 3.72 -5.93 7.08
N PRO A 85 2.41 -5.60 7.08
CA PRO A 85 1.41 -6.37 7.81
C PRO A 85 1.31 -7.80 7.26
N GLY A 86 1.09 -8.76 8.16
CA GLY A 86 0.77 -10.13 7.77
C GLY A 86 -0.64 -10.25 7.20
N TYR A 87 -0.91 -11.35 6.50
CA TYR A 87 -2.21 -11.63 5.92
C TYR A 87 -2.51 -13.13 5.93
N GLY A 88 -3.80 -13.46 5.78
CA GLY A 88 -4.25 -14.84 5.68
C GLY A 88 -5.28 -15.02 4.58
N LEU A 89 -5.00 -15.93 3.65
CA LEU A 89 -5.88 -16.25 2.53
C LEU A 89 -6.50 -17.63 2.73
N VAL A 90 -7.80 -17.71 2.48
CA VAL A 90 -8.55 -18.96 2.40
C VAL A 90 -8.75 -19.30 0.94
N ASN A 91 -8.37 -20.52 0.56
CA ASN A 91 -8.51 -21.05 -0.79
C ASN A 91 -9.24 -22.40 -0.69
N LEU A 92 -10.08 -22.69 -1.67
CA LEU A 92 -10.77 -23.97 -1.82
C LEU A 92 -10.37 -24.58 -3.17
N ARG A 93 -9.83 -25.79 -3.13
CA ARG A 93 -9.49 -26.58 -4.32
C ARG A 93 -10.29 -27.88 -4.29
N GLY A 94 -10.98 -28.18 -5.37
CA GLY A 94 -11.74 -29.41 -5.56
C GLY A 94 -11.48 -29.99 -6.94
N GLY A 95 -11.62 -31.31 -7.08
CA GLY A 95 -11.55 -31.96 -8.37
C GLY A 95 -12.30 -33.28 -8.38
N PHE A 96 -12.81 -33.64 -9.55
CA PHE A 96 -13.54 -34.88 -9.78
C PHE A 96 -13.05 -35.53 -11.08
N ASN A 97 -12.88 -36.86 -11.02
CA ASN A 97 -12.61 -37.66 -12.20
C ASN A 97 -13.95 -37.94 -12.88
N LEU A 98 -14.09 -37.50 -14.12
CA LEU A 98 -15.27 -37.80 -14.94
C LEU A 98 -15.20 -39.23 -15.49
N THR A 99 -14.00 -39.65 -15.90
CA THR A 99 -13.68 -41.00 -16.34
C THR A 99 -12.25 -41.34 -15.87
N GLU A 100 -11.74 -42.52 -16.23
CA GLU A 100 -10.36 -42.94 -15.92
C GLU A 100 -9.30 -41.99 -16.51
N ASP A 101 -9.62 -41.39 -17.67
CA ASP A 101 -8.72 -40.54 -18.44
C ASP A 101 -9.06 -39.05 -18.35
N GLN A 102 -10.19 -38.68 -17.72
CA GLN A 102 -10.71 -37.32 -17.70
C GLN A 102 -10.87 -36.79 -16.27
N GLN A 103 -10.29 -35.62 -16.01
CA GLN A 103 -10.35 -34.97 -14.70
C GLN A 103 -10.74 -33.50 -14.84
N ILE A 104 -11.68 -33.04 -14.02
CA ILE A 104 -11.97 -31.61 -13.80
C ILE A 104 -11.44 -31.21 -12.44
N SER A 105 -10.82 -30.02 -12.37
CA SER A 105 -10.44 -29.37 -11.12
C SER A 105 -10.90 -27.92 -11.13
N ILE A 106 -11.31 -27.45 -9.95
CA ILE A 106 -11.81 -26.11 -9.69
C ILE A 106 -11.03 -25.55 -8.50
N ASP A 107 -10.44 -24.39 -8.70
CA ASP A 107 -9.67 -23.65 -7.71
C ASP A 107 -10.31 -22.30 -7.47
N PHE A 108 -10.73 -22.06 -6.23
CA PHE A 108 -11.25 -20.79 -5.78
C PHE A 108 -10.30 -20.18 -4.74
N GLU A 109 -9.58 -19.14 -5.13
CA GLU A 109 -8.52 -18.54 -4.32
C GLU A 109 -8.93 -17.16 -3.79
N ASN A 110 -8.36 -16.81 -2.63
CA ASN A 110 -8.62 -15.56 -1.93
C ASN A 110 -10.14 -15.31 -1.76
N ILE A 111 -10.83 -16.27 -1.16
CA ILE A 111 -12.30 -16.29 -1.05
C ILE A 111 -12.85 -15.01 -0.38
N ALA A 112 -12.12 -14.50 0.62
CA ALA A 112 -12.46 -13.30 1.37
C ALA A 112 -12.07 -11.98 0.66
N ASP A 113 -11.51 -12.05 -0.55
CA ASP A 113 -11.03 -10.90 -1.32
C ASP A 113 -10.12 -9.96 -0.53
N GLN A 114 -9.22 -10.53 0.27
CA GLN A 114 -8.32 -9.77 1.11
C GLN A 114 -7.21 -9.15 0.24
N SER A 115 -7.16 -7.82 0.26
CA SER A 115 -6.01 -7.08 -0.27
C SER A 115 -4.77 -7.39 0.56
N HIS A 116 -3.70 -7.83 -0.11
CA HIS A 116 -2.46 -8.21 0.53
C HIS A 116 -1.27 -7.85 -0.36
N ARG A 117 -0.09 -7.76 0.25
CA ARG A 117 1.18 -7.54 -0.44
C ARG A 117 2.15 -8.65 -0.11
N ASN A 118 2.86 -9.11 -1.13
CA ASN A 118 3.87 -10.13 -0.92
C ASN A 118 5.03 -9.58 -0.08
N PRO A 119 5.50 -10.34 0.94
CA PRO A 119 6.64 -9.95 1.76
C PRO A 119 7.91 -9.74 0.92
N GLY A 120 8.75 -8.78 1.33
CA GLY A 120 10.07 -8.51 0.73
C GLY A 120 10.13 -7.52 -0.43
N TRP A 121 9.05 -7.26 -1.16
CA TRP A 121 9.08 -6.36 -2.34
C TRP A 121 7.76 -5.60 -2.58
N GLY A 122 6.74 -5.87 -1.76
CA GLY A 122 5.55 -5.01 -1.67
C GLY A 122 4.67 -5.01 -2.91
N ILE A 123 4.76 -6.03 -3.77
CA ILE A 123 3.83 -6.21 -4.88
C ILE A 123 2.49 -6.69 -4.36
N ASP A 124 1.43 -6.06 -4.86
CA ASP A 124 0.06 -6.41 -4.56
C ASP A 124 -0.21 -7.83 -5.07
N GLY A 125 -0.67 -8.69 -4.18
CA GLY A 125 -1.06 -10.05 -4.53
C GLY A 125 -2.40 -10.10 -5.27
N PRO A 126 -2.71 -11.21 -5.96
CA PRO A 126 -3.95 -11.36 -6.68
C PRO A 126 -5.16 -11.28 -5.75
N GLY A 127 -6.23 -10.65 -6.24
CA GLY A 127 -7.54 -10.66 -5.58
C GLY A 127 -8.22 -12.02 -5.67
N ARG A 128 -9.52 -12.05 -5.40
CA ARG A 128 -10.34 -13.27 -5.56
C ARG A 128 -10.30 -13.80 -6.99
N SER A 129 -10.03 -15.10 -7.16
CA SER A 129 -9.94 -15.74 -8.48
C SER A 129 -10.59 -17.12 -8.51
N LEU A 130 -11.15 -17.49 -9.67
CA LEU A 130 -11.72 -18.82 -9.94
C LEU A 130 -11.02 -19.40 -11.18
N THR A 131 -10.39 -20.55 -11.02
CA THR A 131 -9.75 -21.29 -12.11
C THR A 131 -10.45 -22.63 -12.29
N VAL A 132 -10.83 -22.96 -13.52
CA VAL A 132 -11.36 -24.27 -13.89
C VAL A 132 -10.37 -24.92 -14.86
N ARG A 133 -10.00 -26.17 -14.59
CA ARG A 133 -9.06 -26.92 -15.41
C ARG A 133 -9.65 -28.28 -15.75
N TYR A 134 -9.59 -28.62 -17.04
CA TYR A 134 -9.90 -29.94 -17.57
C TYR A 134 -8.61 -30.61 -18.05
N GLN A 135 -8.41 -31.87 -17.68
CA GLN A 135 -7.22 -32.64 -18.03
C GLN A 135 -7.61 -33.98 -18.66
N LEU A 136 -6.96 -34.29 -19.78
CA LEU A 136 -6.99 -35.58 -20.47
C LEU A 136 -5.67 -36.30 -20.21
N LYS A 137 -5.73 -37.58 -19.84
CA LYS A 137 -4.58 -38.48 -19.73
C LYS A 137 -4.70 -39.54 -20.83
N PHE A 138 -3.57 -39.91 -21.44
CA PHE A 138 -3.47 -40.91 -22.51
C PHE A 138 -2.51 -42.02 -22.07
#